data_AF-A0A2I0U356-F1
#
_entry.id   AF-A0A2I0U356-F1
#
_cell.length_a   1.000
_cell.length_b   1.000
_cell.length_c   1.000
_cell.angle_alpha   90.00
_cell.angle_beta   90.00
_cell.angle_gamma   90.00
#
_symmetry.space_group_name_H-M   'P 1'
#
loop_
_entity.id
_entity.type
_entity.pdbx_description
1 polymer ?
#
loop_
_entity_poly.entity_id
_entity_poly.type
_entity_poly.pdbx_seq_one_letter_code
_entity_poly.pdbx_strand_id
1 'polypeptide(L)'
;MLLGNMHGSTVQVRHPVICVNNHVFCSICIEVWLKNNNQCPACRIPITPENPCKEIIGGTSESDPIFSPTVRKHLRKTRLELLHKEYEDEIESLQKEVEDLRGKNLSLQTQLKSLLDPTASVLSCQNEETSQSANEAGTSGPETPEEWSKKLKAANEMYEKVMDNVEKLKELSNVYGFRKQ
;
A
#
# COMPACT_ATOMS: atom_id res chain seq x y z
N MET A 1 -6.22 45.11 17.94
CA MET A 1 -5.47 43.88 17.63
C MET A 1 -4.42 43.69 18.72
N LEU A 2 -4.68 42.82 19.69
CA LEU A 2 -3.68 42.41 20.68
C LEU A 2 -3.25 41.00 20.30
N LEU A 3 -2.10 40.90 19.61
CA LEU A 3 -1.45 39.61 19.40
C LEU A 3 -0.82 39.20 20.73
N GLY A 4 -1.52 38.35 21.47
CA GLY A 4 -1.00 37.69 22.65
C GLY A 4 0.04 36.65 22.24
N ASN A 5 1.29 36.86 22.66
CA ASN A 5 2.36 35.89 22.51
C ASN A 5 2.04 34.63 23.32
N MET A 6 1.56 33.59 22.64
CA MET A 6 1.48 32.24 23.20
C MET A 6 2.90 31.67 23.32
N HIS A 7 3.57 31.97 24.43
CA HIS A 7 4.72 31.18 24.85
C HIS A 7 4.19 29.83 25.33
N GLY A 8 4.12 28.86 24.42
CA GLY A 8 4.00 27.46 24.76
C GLY A 8 5.23 27.04 25.53
N SER A 9 5.19 27.13 26.86
CA SER A 9 6.17 26.47 27.73
C SER A 9 5.97 24.97 27.58
N THR A 10 6.73 24.35 26.69
CA THR A 10 6.94 22.90 26.72
C THR A 10 7.47 22.59 28.11
N VAL A 11 6.68 21.89 28.94
CA VAL A 11 7.16 21.38 30.23
C VAL A 11 8.19 20.31 29.89
N GLN A 12 9.44 20.74 29.71
CA GLN A 12 10.56 19.84 29.50
C GLN A 12 10.80 19.12 30.81
N VAL A 13 10.46 17.82 30.83
CA VAL A 13 10.81 16.93 31.94
C VAL A 13 12.34 16.85 31.98
N ARG A 14 12.94 17.60 32.90
CA ARG A 14 14.38 17.53 33.16
C ARG A 14 14.68 16.18 33.80
N HIS A 15 15.62 15.43 33.23
CA HIS A 15 16.09 14.13 33.71
C HIS A 15 14.96 13.10 33.91
N PRO A 16 14.38 12.58 32.81
CA PRO A 16 13.39 11.51 32.92
C PRO A 16 14.06 10.21 33.36
N VAL A 17 13.36 9.49 34.25
CA VAL A 17 13.74 8.16 34.72
C VAL A 17 12.59 7.17 34.49
N ILE A 18 12.94 5.90 34.37
CA ILE A 18 12.02 4.79 34.15
C ILE A 18 12.05 3.81 35.31
N CYS A 19 10.88 3.35 35.76
CA CYS A 19 10.81 2.16 36.61
C CYS A 19 11.05 0.88 35.79
N VAL A 20 11.09 -0.28 36.46
CA VAL A 20 11.26 -1.59 35.77
C VAL A 20 10.20 -1.93 34.73
N ASN A 21 8.99 -1.41 34.90
CA ASN A 21 7.90 -1.59 33.94
C ASN A 21 7.79 -0.38 32.99
N ASN A 22 8.88 0.34 32.77
CA ASN A 22 9.00 1.42 31.79
C ASN A 22 8.08 2.63 31.97
N HIS A 23 7.44 2.80 33.13
CA HIS A 23 6.74 4.05 33.45
C HIS A 23 7.75 5.19 33.65
N VAL A 24 7.51 6.31 32.98
CA VAL A 24 8.40 7.48 32.92
C VAL A 24 7.99 8.53 33.94
N PHE A 25 8.96 9.06 34.68
CA PHE A 25 8.78 10.16 35.64
C PHE A 25 9.92 11.17 35.53
N CYS A 26 9.73 12.41 35.98
CA CYS A 26 10.84 13.31 36.26
C CYS A 26 11.65 12.76 37.46
N SER A 27 12.98 12.84 37.44
CA SER A 27 13.83 12.40 38.57
C SER A 27 13.38 13.04 39.89
N ILE A 28 13.20 14.36 39.90
CA ILE A 28 12.78 15.13 41.08
C ILE A 28 11.44 14.63 41.63
N CYS A 29 10.46 14.39 40.76
CA CYS A 29 9.13 13.98 41.16
C CYS A 29 9.13 12.57 41.77
N ILE A 30 9.88 11.64 41.17
CA ILE A 30 9.97 10.29 41.71
C ILE A 30 10.79 10.26 43.01
N GLU A 31 11.83 11.09 43.15
CA GLU A 31 12.61 11.20 44.39
C GLU A 31 11.75 11.69 45.56
N VAL A 32 10.92 12.72 45.34
CA VAL A 32 9.99 13.21 46.37
C VAL A 32 9.00 12.13 46.78
N TRP A 33 8.47 11.38 45.82
CA TRP A 33 7.57 10.26 46.09
C TRP A 33 8.25 9.15 46.90
N LEU A 34 9.49 8.82 46.52
CA LEU A 34 10.26 7.73 47.12
C LEU A 34 10.68 7.98 48.58
N LYS A 35 10.58 9.22 49.07
CA LYS A 35 10.81 9.55 50.50
C LYS A 35 9.79 8.90 51.43
N ASN A 36 8.56 8.70 50.96
CA ASN A 36 7.45 8.23 51.79
C ASN A 36 6.84 6.92 51.28
N ASN A 37 7.17 6.50 50.06
CA ASN A 37 6.63 5.30 49.43
C ASN A 37 7.75 4.59 48.66
N ASN A 38 7.94 3.30 48.85
CA ASN A 38 8.97 2.55 48.12
C ASN A 38 8.43 1.81 46.88
N GLN A 39 7.35 2.31 46.28
CA GLN A 39 6.66 1.66 45.15
C GLN A 39 6.50 2.62 43.98
N CYS A 40 6.51 2.09 42.76
CA CYS A 40 6.17 2.86 41.57
C CYS A 40 4.75 3.45 41.69
N PRO A 41 4.55 4.76 41.42
CA PRO A 41 3.22 5.38 41.45
C PRO A 41 2.19 4.73 40.50
N ALA A 42 2.67 4.16 39.39
CA ALA A 42 1.80 3.56 38.37
C ALA A 42 1.58 2.06 38.62
N CYS A 43 2.65 1.25 38.65
CA CYS A 43 2.53 -0.21 38.74
C CYS A 43 2.64 -0.78 40.15
N ARG A 44 2.91 0.06 41.17
CA ARG A 44 3.06 -0.35 42.58
C ARG A 44 4.16 -1.38 42.85
N ILE A 45 5.01 -1.68 41.87
CA ILE A 45 6.17 -2.56 42.06
C ILE A 45 7.18 -1.86 42.98
N PRO A 46 7.79 -2.58 43.94
CA PRO A 46 8.84 -2.04 44.79
C PRO A 46 10.03 -1.46 43.98
N ILE A 47 10.44 -0.26 44.35
CA ILE A 47 11.67 0.39 43.90
C ILE A 47 12.68 0.24 45.04
N THR A 48 13.72 -0.55 44.82
CA THR A 48 14.76 -0.87 45.81
C THR A 48 16.14 -0.54 45.27
N PRO A 49 17.22 -0.53 46.07
CA PRO A 49 18.58 -0.33 45.57
C PRO A 49 19.01 -1.36 44.51
N GLU A 50 18.52 -2.60 44.63
CA GLU A 50 18.72 -3.68 43.65
C GLU A 50 17.87 -3.45 42.38
N ASN A 51 16.82 -2.64 42.51
CA ASN A 51 15.85 -2.36 41.47
C ASN A 51 15.47 -0.87 41.35
N PRO A 52 16.43 0.02 41.02
CA PRO A 52 16.21 1.45 41.05
C PRO A 52 15.51 1.94 39.77
N CYS A 53 14.94 3.16 39.83
CA CYS A 53 14.59 3.90 38.62
C CYS A 53 15.86 4.23 37.82
N LYS A 54 15.83 4.00 36.51
CA LYS A 54 16.99 4.18 35.62
C LYS A 54 16.81 5.42 34.76
N GLU A 55 17.88 6.15 34.50
CA GLU A 55 17.85 7.26 33.54
C GLU A 55 17.59 6.76 32.12
N ILE A 56 16.85 7.54 31.33
CA ILE A 56 16.62 7.22 29.91
C ILE A 56 17.87 7.64 29.11
N ILE A 57 18.76 6.68 28.87
CA ILE A 57 19.94 6.87 28.03
C ILE A 57 19.48 7.10 26.58
N GLY A 58 19.85 8.24 25.99
CA GLY A 58 19.51 8.58 24.61
C GLY A 58 18.22 9.38 24.42
N GLY A 59 17.52 9.73 25.51
CA GLY A 59 16.55 10.82 25.46
C GLY A 59 17.26 12.12 25.09
N THR A 60 16.62 12.99 24.32
CA THR A 60 17.16 14.30 23.88
C THR A 60 17.31 15.30 25.04
N SER A 61 17.96 14.88 26.12
CA SER A 61 18.48 15.74 27.15
C SER A 61 19.60 16.54 26.49
N GLU A 62 19.31 17.81 26.21
CA GLU A 62 20.36 18.79 25.86
C GLU A 62 21.35 18.97 27.02
N SER A 63 21.12 18.31 28.15
CA SER A 63 21.80 18.48 29.44
C SER A 63 22.92 17.49 29.75
N ASP A 64 23.31 16.55 28.88
CA ASP A 64 24.46 15.66 29.18
C ASP A 64 25.81 16.40 28.99
N PRO A 65 26.52 16.80 30.06
CA PRO A 65 27.81 17.49 29.93
C PRO A 65 28.94 16.55 29.47
N ILE A 66 28.63 15.27 29.24
CA ILE A 66 29.59 14.19 28.94
C ILE A 66 30.25 14.39 27.56
N PHE A 67 29.52 14.97 26.61
CA PHE A 67 30.04 15.19 25.25
C PHE A 67 30.28 16.66 24.99
N SER A 68 31.46 16.97 24.45
CA SER A 68 31.76 18.33 24.01
C SER A 68 30.74 18.78 22.95
N PRO A 69 30.43 20.09 22.87
CA PRO A 69 29.50 20.62 21.88
C PRO A 69 29.82 20.20 20.44
N THR A 70 31.12 20.08 20.12
CA THR A 70 31.61 19.64 18.82
C THR A 70 31.28 18.17 18.53
N VAL A 71 31.50 17.27 19.50
CA VAL A 71 31.16 15.85 19.35
C VAL A 71 29.66 15.68 19.18
N ARG A 72 28.85 16.40 19.97
CA ARG A 72 27.39 16.37 19.84
C ARG A 72 26.90 16.87 18.48
N LYS A 73 27.49 17.97 17.98
CA LYS A 73 27.20 18.48 16.63
C LYS A 73 27.54 17.45 15.56
N HIS A 74 28.70 16.78 15.69
CA HIS A 74 29.12 15.75 14.76
C HIS A 74 28.15 14.56 14.76
N LEU A 75 27.79 14.03 15.93
CA LEU A 75 26.84 12.92 16.05
C LEU A 75 25.47 13.26 15.44
N ARG A 76 24.96 14.46 15.67
CA ARG A 76 23.71 14.93 15.04
C ARG A 76 23.83 14.99 13.53
N LYS A 77 24.92 15.55 13.03
CA LYS A 77 25.19 15.64 11.59
C LYS A 77 25.28 14.26 10.96
N THR A 78 26.08 13.35 11.53
CA THR A 78 26.21 11.97 11.05
C THR A 78 24.87 11.24 11.06
N ARG A 79 24.08 11.37 12.13
CA ARG A 79 22.75 10.77 12.20
C ARG A 79 21.83 11.28 11.08
N LEU A 80 21.84 12.58 10.82
CA LEU A 80 21.05 13.19 9.76
C LEU A 80 21.51 12.74 8.37
N GLU A 81 22.82 12.65 8.14
CA GLU A 81 23.39 12.18 6.87
C GLU A 81 23.03 10.71 6.58
N LEU A 82 23.09 9.84 7.60
CA LEU A 82 22.68 8.45 7.46
C LEU A 82 21.19 8.33 7.13
N LEU A 83 20.33 9.00 7.89
CA LEU A 83 18.88 9.00 7.64
C LEU A 83 18.56 9.55 6.25
N HIS A 84 19.21 10.66 5.86
CA HIS A 84 19.02 11.24 4.53
C HIS A 84 19.36 10.25 3.44
N LYS A 85 20.52 9.60 3.56
CA LYS A 85 20.95 8.58 2.60
C LYS A 85 19.98 7.40 2.53
N GLU A 86 19.54 6.88 3.68
CA GLU A 86 18.56 5.78 3.72
C GLU A 86 17.26 6.15 3.00
N TYR A 87 16.77 7.38 3.17
CA TYR A 87 15.60 7.86 2.45
C TYR A 87 15.85 8.08 0.96
N GLU A 88 17.01 8.63 0.57
CA GLU A 88 17.39 8.81 -0.83
C GLU A 88 17.47 7.45 -1.55
N ASP A 89 18.16 6.47 -0.95
CA ASP A 89 18.31 5.12 -1.50
C ASP A 89 16.93 4.44 -1.69
N GLU A 90 16.02 4.58 -0.72
CA GLU A 90 14.65 4.05 -0.80
C GLU A 90 13.83 4.73 -1.90
N ILE A 91 13.94 6.06 -2.04
CA ILE A 91 13.27 6.80 -3.10
C ILE A 91 13.74 6.32 -4.48
N GLU A 92 15.05 6.18 -4.68
CA GLU A 92 15.61 5.68 -5.95
C GLU A 92 15.13 4.25 -6.25
N SER A 93 15.14 3.38 -5.24
CA SER A 93 14.65 2.00 -5.36
C SER A 93 13.18 1.96 -5.79
N LEU A 94 12.31 2.73 -5.12
CA LEU A 94 10.88 2.80 -5.43
C LEU A 94 10.63 3.40 -6.82
N GLN A 95 11.37 4.42 -7.22
CA GLN A 95 11.26 5.02 -8.55
C GLN A 95 11.61 4.01 -9.65
N LYS A 96 12.69 3.24 -9.45
CA LYS A 96 13.09 2.17 -10.37
C LYS A 96 12.03 1.08 -10.46
N GLU A 97 11.47 0.64 -9.34
CA GLU A 97 10.40 -0.36 -9.33
C GLU A 97 9.17 0.13 -10.10
N VAL A 98 8.78 1.40 -9.91
CA VAL A 98 7.67 2.00 -10.67
C VAL A 98 7.96 2.04 -12.16
N GLU A 99 9.17 2.39 -12.57
CA GLU A 99 9.57 2.39 -13.98
C GLU A 99 9.50 0.97 -14.58
N ASP A 100 10.07 -0.03 -13.88
CA ASP A 100 10.05 -1.43 -14.30
C ASP A 100 8.62 -1.97 -14.42
N LEU A 101 7.76 -1.68 -13.43
CA LEU A 101 6.36 -2.08 -13.45
C LEU A 101 5.58 -1.41 -14.58
N ARG A 102 5.82 -0.12 -14.84
CA ARG A 102 5.22 0.59 -15.98
C ARG A 102 5.67 -0.01 -17.31
N GLY A 103 6.95 -0.33 -17.47
CA GLY A 103 7.48 -1.00 -18.66
C GLY A 103 6.84 -2.36 -18.90
N LYS A 104 6.74 -3.20 -17.86
CA LYS A 104 6.05 -4.49 -17.93
C LYS A 104 4.58 -4.32 -18.27
N ASN A 105 3.90 -3.36 -17.65
CA ASN A 105 2.49 -3.10 -17.91
C ASN A 105 2.26 -2.69 -19.38
N LEU A 106 3.08 -1.78 -19.91
CA LEU A 106 3.01 -1.36 -21.31
C LEU A 106 3.28 -2.52 -22.28
N SER A 107 4.26 -3.38 -21.98
CA SER A 107 4.54 -4.57 -22.78
C SER A 107 3.35 -5.53 -22.80
N LEU A 108 2.78 -5.83 -21.64
CA LEU A 108 1.60 -6.68 -21.53
C LEU A 108 0.38 -6.07 -22.23
N GLN A 109 0.16 -4.77 -22.10
CA GLN A 109 -0.90 -4.07 -22.83
C GLN A 109 -0.71 -4.16 -24.34
N THR A 110 0.53 -4.00 -24.83
CA THR A 110 0.84 -4.11 -26.26
C THR A 110 0.60 -5.53 -26.78
N GLN A 111 1.03 -6.55 -26.03
CA GLN A 111 0.77 -7.96 -26.36
C GLN A 111 -0.73 -8.26 -26.39
N LEU A 112 -1.48 -7.80 -25.38
CA LEU A 112 -2.92 -7.98 -25.31
C LEU A 112 -3.63 -7.31 -26.48
N LYS A 113 -3.21 -6.07 -26.81
CA LYS A 113 -3.76 -5.32 -27.95
C LYS A 113 -3.48 -6.00 -29.29
N SER A 114 -2.28 -6.54 -29.48
CA SER A 114 -1.90 -7.31 -30.68
C SER A 114 -2.79 -8.55 -30.85
N LEU A 115 -3.05 -9.28 -29.76
CA LEU A 115 -3.94 -10.46 -29.79
C LEU A 115 -5.42 -10.11 -30.03
N LEU A 116 -5.83 -8.89 -29.71
CA LEU A 116 -7.20 -8.39 -29.87
C LEU A 116 -7.43 -7.67 -31.21
N ASP A 117 -6.38 -7.42 -32.00
CA ASP A 117 -6.50 -6.69 -33.28
C ASP A 117 -7.08 -7.64 -34.37
N PRO A 118 -8.30 -7.41 -34.89
CA PRO A 118 -8.99 -8.33 -35.80
C PRO A 118 -8.31 -8.48 -37.18
N THR A 119 -7.35 -7.62 -37.49
CA THR A 119 -6.71 -7.49 -38.81
C THR A 119 -5.41 -8.27 -38.96
N ALA A 120 -4.84 -8.83 -37.88
CA ALA A 120 -3.65 -9.69 -37.98
C ALA A 120 -3.95 -11.07 -38.58
N SER A 121 -5.22 -11.48 -38.65
CA SER A 121 -5.63 -12.76 -39.25
C SER A 121 -5.80 -12.74 -40.77
N VAL A 122 -5.69 -11.58 -41.45
CA VAL A 122 -6.00 -11.47 -42.89
C VAL A 122 -4.75 -11.49 -43.79
N LEU A 123 -3.54 -11.40 -43.23
CA LEU A 123 -2.30 -11.28 -44.01
C LEU A 123 -1.40 -12.53 -44.01
N SER A 124 -1.79 -13.63 -43.37
CA SER A 124 -0.97 -14.86 -43.36
C SER A 124 -1.39 -15.92 -44.40
N CYS A 125 -2.37 -15.64 -45.27
CA CYS A 125 -2.88 -16.62 -46.23
C CYS A 125 -2.81 -16.14 -47.68
N GLN A 126 -1.64 -15.65 -48.13
CA GLN A 126 -1.26 -15.66 -49.54
C GLN A 126 0.25 -15.88 -49.64
N ASN A 127 0.64 -17.15 -49.80
CA ASN A 127 1.77 -17.56 -50.63
C ASN A 127 1.75 -19.10 -50.72
N GLU A 128 0.91 -19.59 -51.64
CA GLU A 128 1.19 -20.78 -52.46
C GLU A 128 2.61 -20.61 -53.07
N GLU A 129 3.53 -21.57 -53.13
CA GLU A 129 3.41 -22.99 -53.47
C GLU A 129 4.76 -23.69 -53.26
N THR A 130 4.74 -25.03 -53.13
CA THR A 130 5.84 -26.00 -53.39
C THR A 130 6.41 -26.71 -52.15
N SER A 131 5.76 -27.79 -51.70
CA SER A 131 6.27 -29.17 -51.84
C SER A 131 5.54 -30.16 -50.90
N GLN A 132 4.85 -31.11 -51.52
CA GLN A 132 4.72 -32.53 -51.12
C GLN A 132 4.74 -32.90 -49.62
N SER A 133 3.64 -33.43 -49.10
CA SER A 133 3.61 -34.77 -48.48
C SER A 133 2.20 -35.12 -47.98
N ALA A 134 1.87 -36.40 -48.12
CA ALA A 134 0.59 -37.02 -47.84
C ALA A 134 0.16 -37.00 -46.36
N ASN A 135 -1.15 -37.23 -46.21
CA ASN A 135 -1.85 -37.99 -45.17
C ASN A 135 -2.70 -37.27 -44.10
N GLU A 136 -3.96 -37.74 -44.10
CA GLU A 136 -4.96 -37.87 -43.03
C GLU A 136 -5.98 -36.76 -42.72
N ALA A 137 -7.21 -37.26 -42.57
CA ALA A 137 -8.48 -36.58 -42.48
C ALA A 137 -8.71 -35.84 -41.15
N GLY A 138 -9.42 -34.71 -41.23
CA GLY A 138 -9.88 -33.96 -40.06
C GLY A 138 -10.63 -32.69 -40.45
N THR A 139 -11.89 -32.85 -40.82
CA THR A 139 -12.84 -31.80 -41.22
C THR A 139 -13.05 -30.73 -40.13
N SER A 140 -12.54 -29.53 -40.36
CA SER A 140 -13.26 -28.25 -40.22
C SER A 140 -12.38 -27.16 -40.81
N GLY A 141 -12.68 -26.74 -42.04
CA GLY A 141 -11.94 -25.68 -42.73
C GLY A 141 -12.04 -24.35 -41.99
N PRO A 142 -11.21 -23.36 -42.37
CA PRO A 142 -11.23 -22.03 -41.79
C PRO A 142 -12.63 -21.42 -41.95
N GLU A 143 -13.29 -21.20 -40.82
CA GLU A 143 -14.67 -20.74 -40.75
C GLU A 143 -14.81 -19.41 -41.50
N THR A 144 -15.62 -19.43 -42.56
CA THR A 144 -15.66 -18.35 -43.55
C THR A 144 -16.29 -17.09 -42.96
N PRO A 145 -15.96 -15.88 -43.46
CA PRO A 145 -16.60 -14.63 -43.01
C PRO A 145 -18.13 -14.67 -43.07
N GLU A 146 -18.68 -15.47 -43.97
CA GLU A 146 -20.11 -15.68 -44.11
C GLU A 146 -20.71 -16.55 -42.99
N GLU A 147 -19.97 -17.53 -42.46
CA GLU A 147 -20.37 -18.27 -41.25
C GLU A 147 -20.35 -17.40 -40.00
N TRP A 148 -19.36 -16.52 -39.86
CA TRP A 148 -19.34 -15.53 -38.78
C TRP A 148 -20.49 -14.54 -38.86
N SER A 149 -20.82 -14.08 -40.07
CA SER A 149 -22.00 -13.24 -40.29
C SER A 149 -23.31 -13.96 -39.90
N LYS A 150 -23.45 -15.24 -40.29
CA LYS A 150 -24.58 -16.08 -39.88
C LYS A 150 -24.65 -16.29 -38.36
N LYS A 151 -23.52 -16.56 -37.71
CA LYS A 151 -23.43 -16.73 -36.24
C LYS A 151 -23.73 -15.43 -35.50
N LEU A 152 -23.22 -14.29 -35.98
CA LEU A 152 -23.49 -12.98 -35.42
C LEU A 152 -24.98 -12.62 -35.53
N LYS A 153 -25.58 -12.90 -36.69
CA LYS A 153 -27.02 -12.72 -36.89
C LYS A 153 -27.83 -13.59 -35.91
N ALA A 154 -27.46 -14.87 -35.75
CA ALA A 154 -28.13 -15.76 -34.80
C ALA A 154 -27.96 -15.29 -33.33
N ALA A 155 -26.78 -14.81 -32.96
CA ALA A 155 -26.52 -14.27 -31.63
C ALA A 155 -27.34 -13.00 -31.34
N ASN A 156 -27.46 -12.09 -32.31
CA ASN A 156 -28.32 -10.91 -32.20
C ASN A 156 -29.80 -11.29 -32.10
N GLU A 157 -30.28 -12.23 -32.91
CA GLU A 157 -31.66 -12.72 -32.82
C GLU A 157 -31.96 -13.36 -31.45
N MET A 158 -30.98 -14.03 -30.84
CA MET A 158 -31.11 -14.56 -29.48
C MET A 158 -31.12 -13.45 -28.43
N TYR A 159 -30.28 -12.43 -28.58
CA TYR A 159 -30.25 -11.28 -27.68
C TYR A 159 -31.58 -10.54 -27.66
N GLU A 160 -32.17 -10.24 -28.82
CA GLU A 160 -33.47 -9.57 -28.92
C GLU A 160 -34.57 -10.39 -28.20
N LYS A 161 -34.60 -11.71 -28.40
CA LYS A 161 -35.54 -12.60 -27.68
C LYS A 161 -35.35 -12.57 -26.17
N VAL A 162 -34.12 -12.47 -25.69
CA VAL A 162 -33.83 -12.35 -24.25
C VAL A 162 -34.32 -11.00 -23.74
N MET A 163 -34.11 -9.93 -24.49
CA MET A 163 -34.60 -8.59 -24.13
C MET A 163 -36.13 -8.55 -24.06
N ASP A 164 -36.83 -9.13 -25.02
CA ASP A 164 -38.30 -9.27 -25.00
C ASP A 164 -38.78 -10.05 -23.75
N ASN A 165 -38.07 -11.12 -23.39
CA ASN A 165 -38.41 -11.91 -22.20
C ASN A 165 -38.13 -11.14 -20.91
N VAL A 166 -37.06 -10.35 -20.85
CA VAL A 166 -36.74 -9.48 -19.70
C VAL A 166 -37.82 -8.39 -19.54
N GLU A 167 -38.29 -7.81 -20.64
CA GLU A 167 -39.37 -6.81 -20.61
C GLU A 167 -40.68 -7.43 -20.11
N LYS A 168 -41.07 -8.59 -20.63
CA LYS A 168 -42.24 -9.34 -20.12
C LYS A 168 -42.13 -9.70 -18.64
N LEU A 169 -40.93 -10.10 -18.17
CA LEU A 169 -40.70 -10.37 -16.75
C LEU A 169 -40.81 -9.12 -15.89
N LYS A 170 -40.39 -7.96 -16.40
CA LYS A 170 -40.55 -6.66 -15.74
C LYS A 170 -42.01 -6.23 -15.67
N GLU A 171 -42.78 -6.46 -16.73
CA GLU A 171 -44.23 -6.21 -16.73
C GLU A 171 -44.94 -7.12 -15.74
N LEU A 172 -44.61 -8.42 -15.73
CA LEU A 172 -45.16 -9.37 -14.77
C LEU A 172 -44.76 -9.00 -13.34
N SER A 173 -43.50 -8.64 -13.06
CA SER A 173 -43.08 -8.23 -11.72
C SER A 173 -43.79 -6.96 -11.25
N ASN A 174 -44.04 -6.01 -12.15
CA ASN A 174 -44.88 -4.85 -11.87
C ASN A 174 -46.32 -5.27 -11.57
N VAL A 175 -46.94 -6.15 -12.38
CA VAL A 175 -48.31 -6.65 -12.16
C VAL A 175 -48.44 -7.45 -10.85
N TYR A 176 -47.44 -8.26 -10.50
CA TYR A 176 -47.38 -8.99 -9.22
C TYR A 176 -47.09 -8.07 -8.03
N GLY A 177 -46.32 -6.99 -8.24
CA GLY A 177 -46.08 -5.94 -7.24
C GLY A 177 -47.35 -5.16 -6.86
N PHE A 178 -48.27 -4.96 -7.80
CA PHE A 178 -49.58 -4.35 -7.54
C PHE A 178 -50.58 -5.26 -6.80
N ARG A 179 -50.37 -6.58 -6.76
CA ARG A 179 -51.27 -7.52 -6.05
C ARG A 179 -50.87 -7.83 -4.60
N LYS A 180 -49.77 -7.25 -4.11
CA LYS A 180 -49.24 -7.45 -2.76
C LYS A 180 -49.40 -6.21 -1.85
N GLN A 181 -50.46 -5.43 -2.06
CA GLN A 181 -50.84 -4.29 -1.21
C GLN A 181 -52.26 -4.46 -0.69
#